data_AF-A0A7V9FG49-F1
#
_entry.id   AF-A0A7V9FG49-F1
#
_cell.length_a   1.000
_cell.length_b   1.000
_cell.length_c   1.000
_cell.angle_alpha   90.00
_cell.angle_beta   90.00
_cell.angle_gamma   90.00
#
_symmetry.space_group_name_H-M   'P 1'
#
loop_
_entity.id
_entity.type
_entity.pdbx_description
1 polymer ?
#
loop_
_entity_poly.entity_id
_entity_poly.type
_entity_poly.pdbx_seq_one_letter_code
_entity_poly.pdbx_strand_id
1 'polypeptide(L)'
;AADRAVRTRRRPESPPTIPRELLLLSAVSIISHPILDTLNTYGVRWLMPFSGRWFYGDTLFIVDPWLWLALGAGVLLSRRRTGPARVGLGLAAAYAAAMAVSAIAGRSAATREVAERTGQPVDAIMFAPRPVTPFVRTVVAAEGDGYRVAEFRWLDRPRIDPGSLRSYPRGDPEHPAVVAARATALGRRFLSWARFPAFQVEPAGGGGYVVHILDLRYANRPGVSFGAVAIPVPLEGD
;
A
#
# COMPACT_ATOMS: atom_id res chain seq x y z
N ALA A 1 -30.11 -21.29 18.81
CA ALA A 1 -29.94 -21.36 20.28
C ALA A 1 -29.19 -20.15 20.85
N ALA A 2 -27.99 -19.83 20.32
CA ALA A 2 -27.16 -18.72 20.80
C ALA A 2 -27.82 -17.32 20.66
N ASP A 3 -28.38 -16.98 19.49
CA ASP A 3 -29.08 -15.70 19.29
C ASP A 3 -30.20 -15.50 20.31
N ARG A 4 -31.08 -16.51 20.45
CA ARG A 4 -32.16 -16.50 21.44
C ARG A 4 -31.61 -16.26 22.85
N ALA A 5 -30.60 -17.01 23.28
CA ALA A 5 -30.04 -16.90 24.63
C ALA A 5 -29.37 -15.54 24.93
N VAL A 6 -28.70 -14.93 23.94
CA VAL A 6 -28.06 -13.61 24.09
C VAL A 6 -29.10 -12.49 24.03
N ARG A 7 -30.04 -12.57 23.09
CA ARG A 7 -31.10 -11.58 22.88
C ARG A 7 -32.02 -11.49 24.10
N THR A 8 -32.50 -12.61 24.63
CA THR A 8 -33.38 -12.62 25.80
C THR A 8 -32.69 -12.11 27.07
N ARG A 9 -31.35 -12.26 27.19
CA ARG A 9 -30.60 -11.74 28.34
C ARG A 9 -30.23 -10.26 28.23
N ARG A 10 -29.89 -9.76 27.03
CA ARG A 10 -29.33 -8.41 26.86
C ARG A 10 -30.28 -7.40 26.24
N ARG A 11 -31.15 -7.83 25.31
CA ARG A 11 -32.10 -6.97 24.59
C ARG A 11 -33.36 -7.76 24.18
N PRO A 12 -34.30 -7.97 25.14
CA PRO A 12 -35.48 -8.81 24.93
C PRO A 12 -36.35 -8.32 23.77
N GLU A 13 -36.46 -7.00 23.62
CA GLU A 13 -37.28 -6.30 22.61
C GLU A 13 -36.68 -6.28 21.20
N SER A 14 -35.43 -6.72 21.01
CA SER A 14 -34.83 -6.73 19.68
C SER A 14 -35.45 -7.83 18.81
N PRO A 15 -35.67 -7.61 17.50
CA PRO A 15 -36.11 -8.67 16.61
C PRO A 15 -35.08 -9.81 16.58
N PRO A 16 -35.52 -11.07 16.37
CA PRO A 16 -34.60 -12.19 16.23
C PRO A 16 -33.72 -12.00 15.00
N THR A 17 -32.46 -12.41 15.11
CA THR A 17 -31.54 -12.30 13.97
C THR A 17 -31.95 -13.28 12.87
N ILE A 18 -31.98 -12.81 11.63
CA ILE A 18 -32.37 -13.63 10.48
C ILE A 18 -31.11 -14.24 9.86
N PRO A 19 -30.92 -15.58 9.89
CA PRO A 19 -29.67 -16.21 9.44
C PRO A 19 -29.28 -15.88 8.00
N ARG A 20 -30.26 -15.74 7.09
CA ARG A 20 -30.02 -15.36 5.70
C ARG A 20 -29.36 -13.98 5.57
N GLU A 21 -29.73 -13.03 6.44
CA GLU A 21 -29.22 -11.66 6.39
C GLU A 21 -27.78 -11.61 6.91
N LEU A 22 -27.49 -12.38 7.97
CA LEU A 22 -26.12 -12.57 8.42
C LEU A 22 -25.25 -13.19 7.33
N LEU A 23 -25.74 -14.27 6.69
CA LEU A 23 -25.00 -14.95 5.62
C LEU A 23 -24.73 -14.00 4.45
N LEU A 24 -25.72 -13.20 4.05
CA LEU A 24 -25.56 -12.19 2.99
C LEU A 24 -24.54 -11.12 3.38
N LEU A 25 -24.62 -10.56 4.59
CA LEU A 25 -23.66 -9.55 5.05
C LEU A 25 -22.24 -10.11 5.16
N SER A 26 -22.08 -11.35 5.62
CA SER A 26 -20.80 -12.06 5.64
C SER A 26 -20.26 -12.28 4.22
N ALA A 27 -21.11 -12.74 3.29
CA ALA A 27 -20.71 -12.92 1.89
C ALA A 27 -20.27 -11.59 1.25
N VAL A 28 -21.03 -10.50 1.46
CA VAL A 28 -20.66 -9.16 0.98
C VAL A 28 -19.33 -8.73 1.58
N SER A 29 -19.13 -8.93 2.88
CA SER A 29 -17.88 -8.56 3.55
C SER A 29 -16.69 -9.31 2.97
N ILE A 30 -16.80 -10.64 2.82
CA ILE A 30 -15.74 -11.49 2.26
C ILE A 30 -15.42 -11.12 0.80
N ILE A 31 -16.44 -10.87 -0.04
CA ILE A 31 -16.24 -10.53 -1.46
C ILE A 31 -15.68 -9.11 -1.60
N SER A 32 -16.19 -8.16 -0.82
CA SER A 32 -15.77 -6.75 -0.89
C SER A 32 -14.34 -6.54 -0.41
N HIS A 33 -13.84 -7.35 0.53
CA HIS A 33 -12.52 -7.18 1.12
C HIS A 33 -11.37 -7.21 0.10
N PRO A 34 -11.18 -8.26 -0.72
CA PRO A 34 -10.14 -8.27 -1.73
C PRO A 34 -10.36 -7.20 -2.82
N ILE A 35 -11.61 -6.82 -3.11
CA ILE A 35 -11.91 -5.70 -4.02
C ILE A 35 -11.37 -4.39 -3.44
N LEU A 36 -11.64 -4.11 -2.17
CA LEU A 36 -11.10 -2.93 -1.50
C LEU A 36 -9.58 -3.00 -1.37
N ASP A 37 -9.00 -4.19 -1.21
CA ASP A 37 -7.55 -4.36 -1.21
C ASP A 37 -6.93 -4.04 -2.57
N THR A 38 -7.62 -4.27 -3.70
CA THR A 38 -7.10 -3.81 -5.00
C THR A 38 -6.95 -2.30 -5.08
N LEU A 39 -7.71 -1.53 -4.31
CA LEU A 39 -7.64 -0.07 -4.32
C LEU A 39 -6.42 0.46 -3.58
N ASN A 40 -5.74 -0.35 -2.77
CA ASN A 40 -4.60 0.09 -1.97
C ASN A 40 -3.25 -0.17 -2.68
N THR A 41 -2.14 0.12 -1.98
CA THR A 41 -0.76 -0.04 -2.48
C THR A 41 -0.14 -1.42 -2.21
N TYR A 42 -0.80 -2.25 -1.40
CA TYR A 42 -0.41 -3.64 -1.13
C TYR A 42 -0.81 -4.55 -2.29
N GLY A 43 -2.01 -4.33 -2.85
CA GLY A 43 -2.53 -5.07 -3.98
C GLY A 43 -2.97 -6.50 -3.65
N VAL A 44 -3.50 -7.19 -4.66
CA VAL A 44 -4.06 -8.55 -4.54
C VAL A 44 -3.55 -9.43 -5.68
N ARG A 45 -3.44 -10.74 -5.43
CA ARG A 45 -3.09 -11.77 -6.43
C ARG A 45 -4.32 -12.58 -6.81
N TRP A 46 -5.20 -11.99 -7.62
CA TRP A 46 -6.49 -12.60 -7.99
C TRP A 46 -6.38 -13.96 -8.67
N LEU A 47 -5.28 -14.21 -9.39
CA LEU A 47 -5.13 -15.35 -10.28
C LEU A 47 -4.41 -16.53 -9.64
N MET A 48 -4.19 -16.51 -8.32
CA MET A 48 -3.64 -17.66 -7.60
C MET A 48 -4.59 -18.87 -7.68
N PRO A 49 -4.07 -20.11 -7.82
CA PRO A 49 -2.66 -20.50 -7.89
C PRO A 49 -2.04 -20.45 -9.30
N PHE A 50 -2.81 -20.09 -10.33
CA PHE A 50 -2.41 -20.16 -11.74
C PHE A 50 -1.40 -19.10 -12.14
N SER A 51 -1.50 -17.90 -11.57
CA SER A 51 -0.57 -16.80 -11.82
C SER A 51 -0.27 -16.03 -10.55
N GLY A 52 1.02 -15.80 -10.34
CA GLY A 52 1.52 -14.99 -9.23
C GLY A 52 1.40 -13.48 -9.44
N ARG A 53 0.73 -13.01 -10.49
CA ARG A 53 0.63 -11.59 -10.85
C ARG A 53 -0.06 -10.77 -9.76
N TRP A 54 0.56 -9.66 -9.40
CA TRP A 54 -0.01 -8.66 -8.49
C TRP A 54 -0.82 -7.60 -9.24
N PHE A 55 -1.90 -7.15 -8.60
CA PHE A 55 -2.75 -6.05 -9.08
C PHE A 55 -2.78 -4.95 -8.03
N TYR A 56 -2.46 -3.71 -8.44
CA TYR A 56 -2.35 -2.54 -7.55
C TYR A 56 -3.17 -1.37 -8.10
N GLY A 57 -4.03 -0.79 -7.26
CA GLY A 57 -4.80 0.39 -7.59
C GLY A 57 -4.09 1.69 -7.22
N ASP A 58 -3.29 1.69 -6.14
CA ASP A 58 -2.61 2.88 -5.59
C ASP A 58 -3.58 4.05 -5.32
N THR A 59 -4.83 3.76 -4.99
CA THR A 59 -5.91 4.75 -4.92
C THR A 59 -6.19 5.20 -3.48
N LEU A 60 -6.49 4.25 -2.59
CA LEU A 60 -6.87 4.47 -1.19
C LEU A 60 -5.77 4.02 -0.23
N PHE A 61 -5.64 4.73 0.89
CA PHE A 61 -4.74 4.29 1.95
C PHE A 61 -5.39 3.12 2.71
N ILE A 62 -4.61 2.14 3.15
CA ILE A 62 -5.16 0.92 3.80
C ILE A 62 -5.96 1.24 5.07
N VAL A 63 -5.55 2.29 5.78
CA VAL A 63 -6.19 2.80 7.01
C VAL A 63 -6.69 4.22 6.72
N ASP A 64 -7.64 4.35 5.81
CA ASP A 64 -8.16 5.65 5.37
C ASP A 64 -9.12 6.27 6.41
N PRO A 65 -8.73 7.35 7.11
CA PRO A 65 -9.56 7.92 8.15
C PRO A 65 -10.87 8.51 7.62
N TRP A 66 -10.89 9.02 6.38
CA TRP A 66 -12.08 9.64 5.80
C TRP A 66 -13.13 8.59 5.45
N LEU A 67 -12.69 7.47 4.86
CA LEU A 67 -13.57 6.34 4.60
C LEU A 67 -14.15 5.79 5.91
N TRP A 68 -13.32 5.63 6.94
CA TRP A 68 -13.74 5.15 8.26
C TRP A 68 -14.70 6.10 8.95
N LEU A 69 -14.46 7.41 8.86
CA LEU A 69 -15.35 8.43 9.40
C LEU A 69 -16.72 8.40 8.68
N ALA A 70 -16.74 8.36 7.35
CA ALA A 70 -18.00 8.34 6.59
C ALA A 70 -18.84 7.09 6.91
N LEU A 71 -18.22 5.91 6.89
CA LEU A 71 -18.90 4.64 7.16
C LEU A 71 -19.26 4.51 8.65
N GLY A 72 -18.32 4.81 9.55
CA GLY A 72 -18.50 4.71 11.00
C GLY A 72 -19.56 5.67 11.52
N ALA A 73 -19.55 6.93 11.07
CA ALA A 73 -20.59 7.90 11.42
C ALA A 73 -21.94 7.48 10.85
N GLY A 74 -21.98 6.98 9.61
CA GLY A 74 -23.20 6.45 8.99
C GLY A 74 -23.83 5.33 9.82
N VAL A 75 -23.03 4.37 10.29
CA VAL A 75 -23.49 3.29 11.18
C VAL A 75 -23.93 3.83 12.55
N LEU A 76 -23.13 4.69 13.19
CA LEU A 76 -23.42 5.20 14.52
C LEU A 76 -24.72 6.02 14.55
N LEU A 77 -24.91 6.91 13.59
CA LEU A 77 -26.10 7.75 13.47
C LEU A 77 -27.35 6.93 13.09
N SER A 78 -27.16 5.83 12.36
CA SER A 78 -28.26 4.92 11.99
C SER A 78 -28.88 4.18 13.18
N ARG A 79 -28.19 4.17 14.32
CA ARG A 79 -28.76 3.63 15.58
C ARG A 79 -29.92 4.47 16.11
N ARG A 80 -30.05 5.72 15.67
CA ARG A 80 -31.08 6.67 16.14
C ARG A 80 -32.01 7.17 15.04
N ARG A 81 -31.62 7.05 13.76
CA ARG A 81 -32.39 7.54 12.60
C ARG A 81 -32.25 6.58 11.43
N THR A 82 -33.29 6.47 10.60
CA THR A 82 -33.20 5.75 9.33
C THR A 82 -32.54 6.61 8.27
N GLY A 83 -31.60 6.06 7.47
CA GLY A 83 -30.99 6.76 6.34
C GLY A 83 -29.50 7.13 6.45
N PRO A 84 -28.93 7.50 7.61
CA PRO A 84 -27.53 7.91 7.71
C PRO A 84 -26.52 6.89 7.18
N ALA A 85 -26.79 5.59 7.27
CA ALA A 85 -25.92 4.54 6.72
C ALA A 85 -25.85 4.60 5.20
N ARG A 86 -26.96 4.91 4.51
CA ARG A 86 -26.98 5.07 3.06
C ARG A 86 -26.21 6.32 2.63
N VAL A 87 -26.36 7.41 3.40
CA VAL A 87 -25.58 8.64 3.18
C VAL A 87 -24.10 8.39 3.40
N GLY A 88 -23.72 7.73 4.50
CA GLY A 88 -22.33 7.37 4.80
C GLY A 88 -21.71 6.47 3.72
N LEU A 89 -22.47 5.48 3.22
CA LEU A 89 -22.05 4.65 2.11
C LEU A 89 -21.88 5.45 0.81
N GLY A 90 -22.82 6.35 0.50
CA GLY A 90 -22.74 7.23 -0.66
C GLY A 90 -21.54 8.18 -0.60
N LEU A 91 -21.27 8.77 0.57
CA LEU A 91 -20.09 9.61 0.81
C LEU A 91 -18.78 8.81 0.67
N ALA A 92 -18.73 7.60 1.22
CA ALA A 92 -17.57 6.72 1.08
C ALA A 92 -17.31 6.34 -0.39
N ALA A 93 -18.36 6.03 -1.15
CA ALA A 93 -18.26 5.74 -2.58
C ALA A 93 -17.82 6.96 -3.39
N ALA A 94 -18.40 8.14 -3.13
CA ALA A 94 -18.02 9.39 -3.79
C ALA A 94 -16.56 9.76 -3.48
N TYR A 95 -16.14 9.61 -2.22
CA TYR A 95 -14.75 9.81 -1.81
C TYR A 95 -13.80 8.85 -2.54
N ALA A 96 -14.11 7.55 -2.56
CA ALA A 96 -13.30 6.56 -3.26
C ALA A 96 -13.18 6.86 -4.77
N ALA A 97 -14.28 7.26 -5.40
CA ALA A 97 -14.29 7.68 -6.80
C ALA A 97 -13.43 8.93 -7.03
N ALA A 98 -13.54 9.95 -6.18
CA ALA A 98 -12.72 11.15 -6.26
C ALA A 98 -11.22 10.83 -6.08
N MET A 99 -10.89 9.92 -5.16
CA MET A 99 -9.52 9.44 -4.96
C MET A 99 -9.01 8.66 -6.17
N ALA A 100 -9.86 7.87 -6.84
CA ALA A 100 -9.51 7.15 -8.06
C ALA A 100 -9.22 8.10 -9.22
N VAL A 101 -10.08 9.11 -9.44
CA VAL A 101 -9.87 10.16 -10.44
C VAL A 101 -8.57 10.92 -10.14
N SER A 102 -8.34 11.28 -8.88
CA SER A 102 -7.10 11.91 -8.43
C SER A 102 -5.87 11.04 -8.70
N ALA A 103 -5.95 9.72 -8.45
CA ALA A 103 -4.85 8.81 -8.71
C ALA A 103 -4.54 8.68 -10.22
N ILE A 104 -5.57 8.58 -11.08
CA ILE A 104 -5.41 8.51 -12.53
C ILE A 104 -4.78 9.80 -13.08
N ALA A 105 -5.35 10.95 -12.74
CA ALA A 105 -4.84 12.25 -13.20
C ALA A 105 -3.44 12.55 -12.65
N GLY A 106 -3.22 12.24 -11.36
CA GLY A 106 -1.97 12.45 -10.66
C GLY A 106 -0.84 11.55 -11.18
N ARG A 107 -1.14 10.29 -11.54
CA ARG A 107 -0.16 9.38 -12.16
C ARG A 107 0.36 9.96 -13.47
N SER A 108 -0.51 10.44 -14.34
CA SER A 108 -0.12 11.06 -15.61
C SER A 108 0.68 12.36 -15.40
N ALA A 109 0.28 13.19 -14.43
CA ALA A 109 0.98 14.42 -14.11
C ALA A 109 2.38 14.16 -13.52
N ALA A 110 2.48 13.25 -12.56
CA ALA A 110 3.73 12.87 -11.92
C ALA A 110 4.69 12.20 -12.92
N THR A 111 4.19 11.34 -13.81
CA THR A 111 5.01 10.71 -14.86
C THR A 111 5.70 11.75 -15.73
N ARG A 112 4.95 12.73 -16.24
CA ARG A 112 5.51 13.81 -17.06
C ARG A 112 6.52 14.64 -16.28
N GLU A 113 6.13 15.10 -15.10
CA GLU A 113 6.99 16.00 -14.31
C GLU A 113 8.28 15.32 -13.84
N VAL A 114 8.23 14.02 -13.50
CA VAL A 114 9.44 13.25 -13.17
C VAL A 114 10.32 13.09 -14.41
N ALA A 115 9.76 12.66 -15.54
CA ALA A 115 10.51 12.48 -16.79
C ALA A 115 11.17 13.77 -17.30
N GLU A 116 10.46 14.90 -17.23
CA GLU A 116 10.98 16.22 -17.60
C GLU A 116 12.17 16.64 -16.71
N ARG A 117 12.15 16.27 -15.43
CA ARG A 117 13.21 16.64 -14.48
C ARG A 117 14.46 15.78 -14.60
N THR A 118 14.28 14.49 -14.82
CA THR A 118 15.39 13.53 -14.88
C THR A 118 15.94 13.38 -16.29
N GLY A 119 15.18 13.81 -17.30
CA GLY A 119 15.51 13.62 -18.71
C GLY A 119 15.39 12.15 -19.15
N GLN A 120 14.72 11.31 -18.36
CA GLN A 120 14.58 9.86 -18.60
C GLN A 120 13.10 9.48 -18.74
N PRO A 121 12.76 8.53 -19.62
CA PRO A 121 11.42 7.97 -19.66
C PRO A 121 11.11 7.18 -18.39
N VAL A 122 9.87 7.28 -17.92
CA VAL A 122 9.38 6.52 -16.76
C VAL A 122 8.71 5.22 -17.25
N ASP A 123 9.31 4.08 -16.94
CA ASP A 123 8.82 2.75 -17.33
C ASP A 123 7.58 2.34 -16.55
N ALA A 124 7.58 2.64 -15.26
CA ALA A 124 6.53 2.30 -14.32
C ALA A 124 6.49 3.33 -13.20
N ILE A 125 5.29 3.62 -12.70
CA ILE A 125 5.11 4.59 -11.63
C ILE A 125 4.08 4.07 -10.63
N MET A 126 4.42 4.20 -9.35
CA MET A 126 3.45 4.14 -8.26
C MET A 126 3.13 5.56 -7.81
N PHE A 127 1.84 5.80 -7.59
CA PHE A 127 1.30 7.08 -7.14
C PHE A 127 0.45 6.86 -5.90
N ALA A 128 1.11 6.63 -4.78
CA ALA A 128 0.51 6.11 -3.55
C ALA A 128 -0.18 7.20 -2.71
N PRO A 129 -1.36 6.92 -2.12
CA PRO A 129 -1.97 7.77 -1.12
C PRO A 129 -1.16 7.80 0.17
N ARG A 130 -1.22 8.92 0.88
CA ARG A 130 -0.69 9.06 2.24
C ARG A 130 -1.83 9.00 3.26
N PRO A 131 -1.52 8.64 4.53
CA PRO A 131 -2.50 8.75 5.60
C PRO A 131 -2.96 10.21 5.75
N VAL A 132 -4.23 10.38 6.12
CA VAL A 132 -4.87 11.66 6.49
C VAL A 132 -5.05 12.67 5.34
N THR A 133 -4.09 12.85 4.44
CA THR A 133 -4.17 13.89 3.39
C THR A 133 -4.46 13.31 2.00
N PRO A 134 -5.53 13.76 1.31
CA PRO A 134 -5.79 13.34 -0.06
C PRO A 134 -4.95 14.11 -1.10
N PHE A 135 -4.30 15.21 -0.70
CA PHE A 135 -3.61 16.13 -1.61
C PHE A 135 -2.12 15.84 -1.76
N VAL A 136 -1.54 15.03 -0.86
CA VAL A 136 -0.13 14.64 -0.91
C VAL A 136 -0.04 13.15 -1.22
N ARG A 137 0.85 12.80 -2.15
CA ARG A 137 1.04 11.45 -2.67
C ARG A 137 2.52 11.09 -2.64
N THR A 138 2.83 9.83 -2.41
CA THR A 138 4.19 9.31 -2.55
C THR A 138 4.34 8.76 -3.96
N VAL A 139 5.38 9.21 -4.66
CA VAL A 139 5.73 8.77 -6.00
C VAL A 139 6.93 7.85 -5.92
N VAL A 140 6.84 6.69 -6.57
CA VAL A 140 8.00 5.85 -6.89
C VAL A 140 7.97 5.62 -8.39
N ALA A 141 8.84 6.30 -9.12
CA ALA A 141 9.00 6.13 -10.56
C ALA A 141 10.21 5.23 -10.83
N ALA A 142 10.07 4.30 -11.76
CA ALA A 142 11.14 3.45 -12.25
C ALA A 142 11.58 3.99 -13.62
N GLU A 143 12.87 4.32 -13.74
CA GLU A 143 13.48 4.93 -14.92
C GLU A 143 14.74 4.13 -15.25
N GLY A 144 14.74 3.30 -16.31
CA GLY A 144 15.92 2.54 -16.69
C GLY A 144 16.50 1.73 -15.52
N ASP A 145 17.73 2.06 -15.12
CA ASP A 145 18.51 1.45 -14.03
C ASP A 145 18.30 2.11 -12.65
N GLY A 146 17.33 3.01 -12.51
CA GLY A 146 17.06 3.73 -11.27
C GLY A 146 15.60 3.77 -10.85
N TYR A 147 15.39 4.04 -9.57
CA TYR A 147 14.14 4.51 -8.99
C TYR A 147 14.27 5.98 -8.58
N ARG A 148 13.18 6.72 -8.71
CA ARG A 148 12.97 8.07 -8.19
C ARG A 148 11.84 8.05 -7.19
N VAL A 149 12.15 8.41 -5.95
CA VAL A 149 11.17 8.52 -4.87
C VAL A 149 10.97 9.99 -4.54
N ALA A 150 9.73 10.45 -4.52
CA ALA A 150 9.42 11.85 -4.21
C ALA A 150 8.03 12.01 -3.58
N GLU A 151 7.76 13.17 -3.02
CA GLU A 151 6.43 13.64 -2.66
C GLU A 151 5.84 14.43 -3.83
N PHE A 152 4.57 14.14 -4.15
CA PHE A 152 3.75 14.91 -5.04
C PHE A 152 2.68 15.65 -4.24
N ARG A 153 2.54 16.96 -4.45
CA ARG A 153 1.59 17.84 -3.77
C ARG A 153 0.71 18.51 -4.81
N TRP A 154 -0.59 18.20 -4.78
CA TRP A 154 -1.54 18.70 -5.78
C TRP A 154 -1.61 20.23 -5.86
N LEU A 155 -1.42 20.90 -4.72
CA LEU A 155 -1.59 22.34 -4.56
C LEU A 155 -0.31 23.13 -4.84
N ASP A 156 0.84 22.46 -4.98
CA ASP A 156 2.13 23.11 -5.16
C ASP A 156 2.46 23.27 -6.66
N ARG A 157 3.33 24.24 -6.96
CA ARG A 157 3.94 24.42 -8.28
C ARG A 157 5.44 24.70 -8.08
N PRO A 158 6.33 23.79 -8.48
CA PRO A 158 6.05 22.46 -9.05
C PRO A 158 5.28 21.51 -8.11
N ARG A 159 4.67 20.45 -8.66
CA ARG A 159 3.92 19.48 -7.84
C ARG A 159 4.82 18.42 -7.23
N ILE A 160 5.91 18.02 -7.91
CA ILE A 160 6.96 17.19 -7.32
C ILE A 160 7.84 18.09 -6.45
N ASP A 161 7.89 17.81 -5.15
CA ASP A 161 8.74 18.54 -4.20
C ASP A 161 10.22 18.20 -4.49
N PRO A 162 11.04 19.15 -4.98
CA PRO A 162 12.43 18.88 -5.31
C PRO A 162 13.27 18.46 -4.10
N GLY A 163 12.94 18.97 -2.91
CA GLY A 163 13.65 18.63 -1.67
C GLY A 163 13.41 17.19 -1.22
N SER A 164 12.31 16.58 -1.68
CA SER A 164 11.93 15.20 -1.38
C SER A 164 12.50 14.16 -2.36
N LEU A 165 12.97 14.60 -3.53
CA LEU A 165 13.42 13.70 -4.60
C LEU A 165 14.67 12.93 -4.18
N ARG A 166 14.61 11.60 -4.25
CA ARG A 166 15.72 10.69 -3.94
C ARG A 166 15.86 9.65 -5.04
N SER A 167 17.11 9.23 -5.26
CA SER A 167 17.48 8.27 -6.30
C SER A 167 18.00 6.99 -5.67
N TYR A 168 17.55 5.85 -6.20
CA TYR A 168 18.02 4.53 -5.79
C TYR A 168 18.39 3.71 -7.03
N PRO A 169 19.44 2.88 -6.99
CA PRO A 169 19.67 1.89 -8.04
C PRO A 169 18.49 0.93 -8.14
N ARG A 170 18.13 0.55 -9.36
CA ARG A 170 17.13 -0.46 -9.70
C ARG A 170 17.83 -1.66 -10.34
N GLY A 171 17.26 -2.83 -10.10
CA GLY A 171 17.76 -4.09 -10.61
C GLY A 171 18.47 -4.87 -9.52
N ASP A 172 19.19 -5.90 -9.94
CA ASP A 172 19.88 -6.83 -9.07
C ASP A 172 21.39 -6.52 -9.11
N PRO A 173 21.96 -5.90 -8.06
CA PRO A 173 23.39 -5.69 -7.99
C PRO A 173 24.12 -7.04 -8.00
N GLU A 174 25.17 -7.15 -8.81
CA GLU A 174 26.02 -8.35 -8.88
C GLU A 174 26.96 -8.50 -7.66
N HIS A 175 26.81 -7.65 -6.64
CA HIS A 175 27.62 -7.70 -5.43
C HIS A 175 27.43 -9.05 -4.71
N PRO A 176 28.51 -9.79 -4.39
CA PRO A 176 28.41 -11.12 -3.78
C PRO A 176 27.57 -11.15 -2.49
N ALA A 177 27.68 -10.10 -1.67
CA ALA A 177 26.88 -9.98 -0.45
C ALA A 177 25.38 -9.91 -0.74
N VAL A 178 24.97 -9.20 -1.80
CA VAL A 178 23.56 -9.10 -2.19
C VAL A 178 23.05 -10.45 -2.66
N VAL A 179 23.84 -11.17 -3.47
CA VAL A 179 23.51 -12.54 -3.91
C VAL A 179 23.28 -13.46 -2.71
N ALA A 180 24.22 -13.46 -1.74
CA ALA A 180 24.11 -14.26 -0.53
C ALA A 180 22.90 -13.85 0.34
N ALA A 181 22.66 -12.55 0.53
CA ALA A 181 21.52 -12.04 1.31
C ALA A 181 20.18 -12.48 0.72
N ARG A 182 20.03 -12.44 -0.62
CA ARG A 182 18.82 -12.90 -1.32
C ARG A 182 18.59 -14.40 -1.18
N ALA A 183 19.66 -15.17 -1.09
CA ALA A 183 19.62 -16.62 -0.87
C ALA A 183 19.24 -17.00 0.57
N THR A 184 19.13 -16.06 1.50
CA THR A 184 18.58 -16.34 2.83
C THR A 184 17.06 -16.51 2.80
N ALA A 185 16.50 -17.19 3.82
CA ALA A 185 15.04 -17.32 3.95
C ALA A 185 14.36 -15.95 4.14
N LEU A 186 14.99 -15.03 4.85
CA LEU A 186 14.48 -13.67 5.06
C LEU A 186 14.49 -12.87 3.75
N GLY A 187 15.59 -12.90 3.01
CA GLY A 187 15.72 -12.23 1.71
C GLY A 187 14.69 -12.71 0.69
N ARG A 188 14.53 -14.04 0.52
CA ARG A 188 13.51 -14.61 -0.37
C ARG A 188 12.09 -14.20 0.00
N ARG A 189 11.76 -14.27 1.30
CA ARG A 189 10.42 -13.90 1.78
C ARG A 189 10.14 -12.42 1.56
N PHE A 190 11.10 -11.56 1.86
CA PHE A 190 10.97 -10.12 1.65
C PHE A 190 10.76 -9.78 0.16
N LEU A 191 11.61 -10.32 -0.72
CA LEU A 191 11.53 -10.08 -2.15
C LEU A 191 10.29 -10.69 -2.82
N SER A 192 9.63 -11.67 -2.19
CA SER A 192 8.40 -12.27 -2.74
C SER A 192 7.20 -11.31 -2.79
N TRP A 193 7.21 -10.26 -1.97
CA TRP A 193 6.15 -9.25 -1.91
C TRP A 193 6.64 -7.83 -2.22
N ALA A 194 7.95 -7.60 -2.26
CA ALA A 194 8.52 -6.31 -2.58
C ALA A 194 8.18 -5.87 -4.01
N ARG A 195 7.67 -4.63 -4.18
CA ARG A 195 7.29 -4.08 -5.50
C ARG A 195 8.42 -3.25 -6.12
N PHE A 196 9.11 -2.46 -5.30
CA PHE A 196 10.24 -1.61 -5.72
C PHE A 196 11.46 -1.90 -4.83
N PRO A 197 12.11 -3.07 -5.01
CA PRO A 197 13.23 -3.45 -4.19
C PRO A 197 14.45 -2.56 -4.47
N ALA A 198 15.09 -2.07 -3.41
CA ALA A 198 16.39 -1.41 -3.48
C ALA A 198 17.36 -2.07 -2.49
N PHE A 199 18.64 -2.08 -2.84
CA PHE A 199 19.69 -2.73 -2.06
C PHE A 199 20.72 -1.71 -1.60
N GLN A 200 21.15 -1.82 -0.35
CA GLN A 200 22.28 -1.07 0.19
C GLN A 200 23.19 -2.01 0.93
N VAL A 201 24.49 -1.90 0.68
CA VAL A 201 25.50 -2.78 1.26
C VAL A 201 26.39 -1.93 2.16
N GLU A 202 26.47 -2.30 3.42
CA GLU A 202 27.33 -1.67 4.42
C GLU A 202 28.41 -2.66 4.85
N PRO A 203 29.70 -2.29 4.85
CA PRO A 203 30.73 -3.15 5.43
C PRO A 203 30.46 -3.43 6.90
N ALA A 204 30.58 -4.69 7.30
CA ALA A 204 30.65 -5.10 8.70
C ALA A 204 32.12 -5.32 9.09
N GLY A 205 32.46 -5.13 10.36
CA GLY A 205 33.80 -5.46 10.84
C GLY A 205 34.16 -6.92 10.57
N GLY A 206 35.44 -7.20 10.26
CA GLY A 206 35.94 -8.56 10.05
C GLY A 206 35.67 -9.15 8.65
N GLY A 207 35.52 -8.31 7.62
CA GLY A 207 35.36 -8.76 6.23
C GLY A 207 33.92 -9.01 5.79
N GLY A 208 32.98 -9.08 6.74
CA GLY A 208 31.56 -9.26 6.42
C GLY A 208 30.86 -8.01 5.88
N TYR A 209 29.60 -8.16 5.52
CA TYR A 209 28.71 -7.09 5.08
C TYR A 209 27.36 -7.18 5.79
N VAL A 210 26.65 -6.06 5.89
CA VAL A 210 25.22 -6.02 6.17
C VAL A 210 24.52 -5.55 4.90
N VAL A 211 23.65 -6.39 4.36
CA VAL A 211 22.83 -6.05 3.20
C VAL A 211 21.45 -5.62 3.67
N HIS A 212 21.10 -4.38 3.37
CA HIS A 212 19.76 -3.84 3.57
C HIS A 212 18.95 -4.02 2.29
N ILE A 213 17.84 -4.75 2.39
CA ILE A 213 16.86 -4.87 1.31
C ILE A 213 15.66 -4.01 1.70
N LEU A 214 15.34 -3.02 0.86
CA LEU A 214 14.29 -2.03 1.07
C LEU A 214 13.17 -2.25 0.05
N ASP A 215 11.92 -2.01 0.43
CA ASP A 215 10.85 -1.72 -0.51
C ASP A 215 10.53 -0.22 -0.45
N LEU A 216 10.83 0.48 -1.55
CA LEU A 216 10.69 1.93 -1.66
C LEU A 216 9.26 2.44 -1.50
N ARG A 217 8.26 1.56 -1.43
CA ARG A 217 6.90 1.91 -0.97
C ARG A 217 6.85 2.38 0.47
N TYR A 218 7.70 1.81 1.32
CA TYR A 218 7.56 1.89 2.78
C TYR A 218 8.84 2.34 3.49
N ALA A 219 10.01 2.10 2.91
CA ALA A 219 11.28 2.51 3.48
C ALA A 219 12.22 3.10 2.41
N ASN A 220 12.93 4.15 2.80
CA ASN A 220 13.87 4.86 1.93
C ASN A 220 15.25 5.05 2.59
N ARG A 221 15.48 4.39 3.73
CA ARG A 221 16.73 4.39 4.48
C ARG A 221 17.04 2.96 4.96
N PRO A 222 18.32 2.60 5.11
CA PRO A 222 18.74 1.32 5.66
C PRO A 222 18.27 1.16 7.11
N GLY A 223 18.09 -0.08 7.56
CA GLY A 223 17.55 -0.43 8.87
C GLY A 223 16.55 -1.58 8.84
N VAL A 224 15.87 -1.80 9.96
CA VAL A 224 14.84 -2.84 10.11
C VAL A 224 13.49 -2.18 10.33
N SER A 225 12.55 -2.43 9.42
CA SER A 225 11.18 -1.90 9.51
C SER A 225 10.23 -2.80 8.72
N PHE A 226 8.95 -2.44 8.66
CA PHE A 226 7.99 -3.13 7.78
C PHE A 226 8.46 -3.15 6.31
N GLY A 227 9.11 -2.07 5.86
CA GLY A 227 9.61 -1.91 4.50
C GLY A 227 11.09 -2.21 4.31
N ALA A 228 11.79 -2.74 5.32
CA ALA A 228 13.24 -2.90 5.27
C ALA A 228 13.72 -4.09 6.11
N VAL A 229 14.63 -4.89 5.57
CA VAL A 229 15.34 -5.95 6.31
C VAL A 229 16.84 -5.75 6.21
N ALA A 230 17.55 -6.06 7.29
CA ALA A 230 19.01 -6.06 7.34
C ALA A 230 19.50 -7.50 7.51
N ILE A 231 20.37 -7.95 6.59
CA ILE A 231 20.86 -9.33 6.54
C ILE A 231 22.40 -9.29 6.64
N PRO A 232 22.97 -9.72 7.78
CA PRO A 232 24.40 -9.92 7.88
C PRO A 232 24.85 -11.06 6.95
N VAL A 233 25.92 -10.81 6.20
CA VAL A 233 26.55 -11.76 5.29
C VAL A 233 28.03 -11.83 5.61
N PRO A 234 28.54 -12.95 6.15
CA PRO A 234 29.97 -13.18 6.23
C PRO A 234 30.46 -13.50 4.82
N LEU A 235 31.24 -12.58 4.24
CA LEU A 235 32.09 -12.91 3.11
C LEU A 235 33.50 -12.87 3.68
N GLU A 236 34.20 -14.01 3.71
CA GLU A 236 35.63 -13.97 3.93
C GLU A 236 36.22 -13.21 2.74
N GLY A 237 37.03 -12.19 3.00
CA GLY A 237 37.77 -11.50 1.94
C GLY A 237 38.66 -12.53 1.24
N ASP A 238 38.70 -12.45 -0.09
CA ASP A 238 39.68 -13.18 -0.91
C ASP A 238 41.12 -12.97 -0.39
#